data_AF-A0A930X732-F1
#
_entry.id   AF-A0A930X732-F1
#
_cell.length_a   1.000
_cell.length_b   1.000
_cell.length_c   1.000
_cell.angle_alpha   90.00
_cell.angle_beta   90.00
_cell.angle_gamma   90.00
#
_symmetry.space_group_name_H-M   'P 1'
#
loop_
_entity.id
_entity.type
_entity.pdbx_description
1 polymer ?
#
loop_
_entity_poly.entity_id
_entity_poly.type
_entity_poly.pdbx_seq_one_letter_code
_entity_poly.pdbx_strand_id
1 'polypeptide(L)'
;MKSKVFSLFITSTVLSVGVIISALPLFAIPMQEITGKTGGKVNSGDCGYISSQPNHIINLSQKSYKLNVRLQASGGKPTLLIIGPKSNDRFCILGDVGAGKLPEMKGVWTAGQYKIYVGEAEGAEFPFTLTITDK
;
A
#
# COMPACT_ATOMS: atom_id res chain seq x y z
N MET A 1 -16.65 26.35 79.84
CA MET A 1 -15.44 26.74 79.08
C MET A 1 -15.66 26.35 77.62
N LYS A 2 -15.93 27.30 76.70
CA LYS A 2 -16.24 27.02 75.29
C LYS A 2 -14.99 27.29 74.44
N SER A 3 -14.35 26.25 73.92
CA SER A 3 -13.21 26.39 73.02
C SER A 3 -13.70 26.39 71.57
N LYS A 4 -13.40 27.47 70.83
CA LYS A 4 -13.68 27.61 69.39
C LYS A 4 -12.56 26.92 68.61
N VAL A 5 -12.90 25.90 67.83
CA VAL A 5 -11.96 25.27 66.89
C VAL A 5 -12.04 26.04 65.56
N PHE A 6 -10.91 26.64 65.17
CA PHE A 6 -10.77 27.38 63.91
C PHE A 6 -10.27 26.41 62.84
N SER A 7 -11.09 26.13 61.82
CA SER A 7 -10.74 25.22 60.72
C SER A 7 -10.13 26.02 59.57
N LEU A 8 -8.90 25.68 59.20
CA LEU A 8 -8.15 26.30 58.12
C LEU A 8 -8.26 25.42 56.87
N PHE A 9 -8.89 25.92 55.81
CA PHE A 9 -9.00 25.22 54.52
C PHE A 9 -7.80 25.58 53.63
N ILE A 10 -6.99 24.57 53.28
CA ILE A 10 -5.88 24.71 52.34
C ILE A 10 -6.39 24.30 50.95
N THR A 11 -6.50 25.25 50.03
CA THR A 11 -6.89 24.99 48.63
C THR A 11 -5.64 24.67 47.80
N SER A 12 -5.49 23.42 47.38
CA SER A 12 -4.40 22.98 46.48
C SER A 12 -4.76 23.30 45.04
N THR A 13 -3.93 24.08 44.35
CA THR A 13 -4.07 24.39 42.92
C THR A 13 -3.24 23.39 42.11
N VAL A 14 -3.90 22.64 41.22
CA VAL A 14 -3.25 21.66 40.34
C VAL A 14 -2.85 22.35 39.04
N LEU A 15 -1.55 22.46 38.78
CA LEU A 15 -1.02 22.95 37.51
C LEU A 15 -1.10 21.83 36.47
N SER A 16 -2.01 21.93 35.51
CA SER A 16 -2.13 20.98 34.40
C SER A 16 -1.07 21.29 33.34
N VAL A 17 -0.04 20.45 33.24
CA VAL A 17 0.95 20.51 32.15
C VAL A 17 0.29 19.97 30.89
N GLY A 18 -0.07 20.86 29.96
CA GLY A 18 -0.61 20.48 28.66
C GLY A 18 0.46 19.78 27.81
N VAL A 19 0.26 18.49 27.53
CA VAL A 19 1.08 17.75 26.58
C VAL A 19 0.68 18.16 25.16
N ILE A 20 1.59 18.79 24.42
CA ILE A 20 1.39 19.11 23.00
C ILE A 20 1.69 17.86 22.19
N ILE A 21 0.65 17.12 21.79
CA ILE A 21 0.77 16.00 20.85
C ILE A 21 0.82 16.59 19.44
N SER A 22 2.00 16.66 18.83
CA SER A 22 2.12 17.02 17.41
C SER A 22 1.51 15.90 16.56
N ALA A 23 0.38 16.17 15.91
CA ALA A 23 -0.24 15.25 14.97
C ALA A 23 0.64 15.14 13.71
N LEU A 24 1.34 14.00 13.53
CA LEU A 24 1.94 13.64 12.25
C LEU A 24 0.82 13.47 11.21
N PRO A 25 1.02 13.91 9.95
CA PRO A 25 0.02 13.66 8.92
C PRO A 25 -0.09 12.16 8.66
N LEU A 26 -1.18 11.55 9.14
CA LEU A 26 -1.52 10.12 9.05
C LEU A 26 -1.84 9.62 7.63
N PHE A 27 -1.56 10.41 6.58
CA PHE A 27 -2.18 10.22 5.26
C PHE A 27 -1.23 9.97 4.10
N ALA A 28 0.09 9.87 4.33
CA ALA A 28 1.01 9.43 3.28
C ALA A 28 1.22 7.92 3.37
N ILE A 29 0.93 7.19 2.29
CA ILE A 29 1.36 5.79 2.19
C ILE A 29 2.89 5.82 2.12
N PRO A 30 3.62 5.26 3.10
CA PRO A 30 5.06 5.17 3.00
C PRO A 30 5.41 4.37 1.75
N MET A 31 6.54 4.68 1.12
CA MET A 31 7.05 3.86 0.03
C MET A 31 7.14 2.41 0.49
N GLN A 32 6.55 1.50 -0.26
CA GLN A 32 6.61 0.06 0.02
C GLN A 32 7.41 -0.62 -1.07
N GLU A 33 8.24 -1.58 -0.67
CA GLU A 33 8.96 -2.47 -1.57
C GLU A 33 8.60 -3.91 -1.22
N ILE A 34 8.12 -4.65 -2.22
CA ILE A 34 7.74 -6.05 -2.12
C ILE A 34 8.63 -6.83 -3.07
N THR A 35 9.26 -7.89 -2.60
CA THR A 35 10.10 -8.76 -3.42
C THR A 35 9.47 -10.14 -3.56
N GLY A 36 9.82 -10.85 -4.62
CA GLY A 36 9.32 -12.20 -4.86
C GLY A 36 9.76 -12.74 -6.21
N LYS A 37 8.95 -13.65 -6.77
CA LYS A 37 9.14 -14.20 -8.11
C LYS A 37 7.91 -13.95 -8.99
N THR A 38 8.14 -13.63 -10.26
CA THR A 38 7.10 -13.51 -11.27
C THR A 38 6.44 -14.85 -11.55
N GLY A 39 5.27 -14.81 -12.19
CA GLY A 39 4.63 -16.00 -12.74
C GLY A 39 3.72 -16.72 -11.74
N GLY A 40 3.58 -18.03 -11.93
CA GLY A 40 2.75 -18.91 -11.12
C GLY A 40 2.02 -19.94 -11.96
N LYS A 41 1.09 -20.68 -11.35
CA LYS A 41 0.39 -21.80 -12.01
C LYS A 41 -0.97 -21.43 -12.59
N VAL A 42 -1.48 -20.25 -12.28
CA VAL A 42 -2.83 -19.83 -12.69
C VAL A 42 -2.71 -19.01 -13.97
N ASN A 43 -3.25 -19.52 -15.07
CA ASN A 43 -3.38 -18.74 -16.29
C ASN A 43 -4.51 -17.71 -16.10
N SER A 44 -4.16 -16.43 -16.14
CA SER A 44 -5.10 -15.32 -15.94
C SER A 44 -5.81 -14.88 -17.23
N GLY A 45 -5.50 -15.50 -18.37
CA GLY A 45 -5.98 -15.13 -19.69
C GLY A 45 -5.08 -14.07 -20.33
N ASP A 46 -5.56 -12.83 -20.35
CA ASP A 46 -4.90 -11.69 -21.00
C ASP A 46 -3.62 -11.21 -20.29
N CYS A 47 -3.37 -11.64 -19.05
CA CYS A 47 -2.24 -11.18 -18.24
C CYS A 47 -1.20 -12.24 -17.90
N GLY A 48 -1.15 -13.32 -18.68
CA GLY A 48 -0.18 -14.40 -18.47
C GLY A 48 -0.45 -15.21 -17.21
N TYR A 49 0.60 -15.82 -16.67
CA TYR A 49 0.53 -16.71 -15.52
C TYR A 49 0.81 -15.95 -14.23
N ILE A 50 -0.01 -16.18 -13.22
CA ILE A 50 0.04 -15.52 -11.90
C ILE A 50 0.01 -16.54 -10.76
N SER A 51 0.35 -16.08 -9.57
CA SER A 51 0.15 -16.81 -8.32
C SER A 51 -1.35 -16.98 -8.00
N SER A 52 -1.68 -18.03 -7.23
CA SER A 52 -3.07 -18.28 -6.79
C SER A 52 -3.59 -17.26 -5.77
N GLN A 53 -2.69 -16.54 -5.11
CA GLN A 53 -2.99 -15.44 -4.19
C GLN A 53 -2.31 -14.16 -4.66
N PRO A 54 -2.87 -12.97 -4.37
CA PRO A 54 -2.21 -11.70 -4.67
C PRO A 54 -0.82 -11.64 -4.04
N ASN A 55 0.16 -11.12 -4.78
CA ASN A 55 1.48 -10.82 -4.22
C ASN A 55 1.43 -9.68 -3.20
N HIS A 56 0.46 -8.78 -3.35
CA HIS A 56 0.23 -7.69 -2.40
C HIS A 56 -1.24 -7.23 -2.42
N ILE A 57 -1.71 -6.65 -1.31
CA ILE A 57 -3.03 -6.05 -1.18
C ILE A 57 -2.86 -4.60 -0.71
N ILE A 58 -3.37 -3.66 -1.50
CA ILE A 58 -3.41 -2.24 -1.13
C ILE A 58 -4.82 -1.95 -0.60
N ASN A 59 -4.92 -1.34 0.58
CA ASN A 59 -6.18 -0.82 1.12
C ASN A 59 -6.11 0.70 1.14
N LEU A 60 -6.82 1.34 0.22
CA LEU A 60 -6.93 2.80 0.15
C LEU A 60 -8.17 3.26 0.90
N SER A 61 -7.98 3.95 2.03
CA SER A 61 -9.09 4.54 2.80
C SER A 61 -9.75 5.73 2.09
N GLN A 62 -9.01 6.39 1.20
CA GLN A 62 -9.46 7.52 0.39
C GLN A 62 -8.84 7.47 -1.01
N LYS A 63 -9.34 8.30 -1.91
CA LYS A 63 -8.78 8.46 -3.26
C LYS A 63 -7.34 8.98 -3.17
N SER A 64 -6.42 8.37 -3.92
CA SER A 64 -5.10 8.95 -4.20
C SER A 64 -5.06 9.48 -5.63
N TYR A 65 -4.40 10.63 -5.84
CA TYR A 65 -4.27 11.25 -7.16
C TYR A 65 -2.92 10.95 -7.85
N LYS A 66 -2.02 10.30 -7.13
CA LYS A 66 -0.60 10.18 -7.51
C LYS A 66 0.00 8.82 -7.13
N LEU A 67 -0.83 7.82 -6.84
CA LEU A 67 -0.35 6.49 -6.52
C LEU A 67 0.38 5.93 -7.75
N ASN A 68 1.56 5.38 -7.51
CA ASN A 68 2.37 4.71 -8.50
C ASN A 68 2.72 3.30 -8.03
N VAL A 69 2.49 2.32 -8.89
CA VAL A 69 2.87 0.92 -8.72
C VAL A 69 3.78 0.54 -9.89
N ARG A 70 5.05 0.27 -9.60
CA ARG A 70 6.06 -0.09 -10.60
C ARG A 70 6.63 -1.47 -10.32
N LEU A 71 6.74 -2.29 -11.36
CA LEU A 71 7.31 -3.63 -11.30
C LEU A 71 8.65 -3.67 -12.04
N GLN A 72 9.68 -4.13 -11.34
CA GLN A 72 10.99 -4.45 -11.90
C GLN A 72 11.21 -5.96 -11.77
N ALA A 73 11.71 -6.61 -12.81
CA ALA A 73 12.10 -8.02 -12.78
C ALA A 73 13.50 -8.18 -13.37
N SER A 74 14.22 -9.21 -12.94
CA SER A 74 15.56 -9.52 -13.45
C SER A 74 15.59 -10.06 -14.89
N GLY A 75 14.43 -10.48 -15.43
CA GLY A 75 14.32 -10.99 -16.79
C GLY A 75 12.88 -11.29 -17.20
N GLY A 76 12.73 -11.83 -18.42
CA GLY A 76 11.46 -12.31 -18.96
C GLY A 76 10.49 -11.20 -19.41
N LYS A 77 9.22 -11.57 -19.46
CA LYS A 77 8.09 -10.70 -19.82
C LYS A 77 7.16 -10.56 -18.61
N PRO A 78 7.58 -9.79 -17.59
CA PRO A 78 6.80 -9.62 -16.37
C PRO A 78 5.45 -8.95 -16.69
N THR A 79 4.40 -9.37 -16.01
CA THR A 79 3.07 -8.75 -16.13
C THR A 79 2.61 -8.23 -14.78
N LEU A 80 1.89 -7.11 -14.79
CA LEU A 80 1.28 -6.52 -13.60
C LEU A 80 -0.24 -6.55 -13.77
N LEU A 81 -0.89 -7.45 -13.03
CA LEU A 81 -2.34 -7.53 -12.96
C LEU A 81 -2.84 -6.86 -11.69
N ILE A 82 -3.67 -5.84 -11.86
CA ILE A 82 -4.30 -5.09 -10.77
C ILE A 82 -5.81 -5.31 -10.85
N ILE A 83 -6.38 -5.90 -9.81
CA ILE A 83 -7.84 -6.04 -9.64
C ILE A 83 -8.28 -5.03 -8.60
N GLY A 84 -9.11 -4.08 -8.99
CA GLY A 84 -9.59 -2.99 -8.16
C GLY A 84 -10.91 -3.29 -7.43
N PRO A 85 -11.45 -2.28 -6.73
CA PRO A 85 -12.58 -2.44 -5.83
C PRO A 85 -13.93 -2.63 -6.53
N LYS A 86 -14.08 -2.22 -7.80
CA LYS A 86 -15.32 -2.44 -8.56
C LYS A 86 -15.22 -3.73 -9.39
N SER A 87 -16.37 -4.32 -9.72
CA SER A 87 -16.44 -5.62 -10.41
C SER A 87 -15.70 -5.70 -11.75
N ASN A 88 -15.54 -4.57 -12.44
CA ASN A 88 -14.87 -4.48 -13.74
C ASN A 88 -13.51 -3.76 -13.67
N ASP A 89 -13.02 -3.44 -12.47
CA ASP A 89 -11.70 -2.84 -12.31
C ASP A 89 -10.64 -3.95 -12.45
N ARG A 90 -10.18 -4.16 -13.67
CA ARG A 90 -9.13 -5.11 -14.00
C ARG A 90 -8.19 -4.45 -14.99
N PHE A 91 -6.91 -4.37 -14.63
CA PHE A 91 -5.89 -3.78 -15.47
C PHE A 91 -4.73 -4.74 -15.61
N CYS A 92 -4.37 -5.06 -16.85
CA CYS A 92 -3.18 -5.81 -17.17
C CYS A 92 -2.17 -4.89 -17.86
N ILE A 93 -0.93 -4.89 -17.36
CA ILE A 93 0.18 -4.16 -17.97
C ILE A 93 1.27 -5.15 -18.30
N LEU A 94 1.60 -5.24 -19.59
CA LEU A 94 2.60 -6.16 -20.11
C LEU A 94 3.97 -5.50 -20.12
N GLY A 95 4.99 -6.27 -19.73
CA GLY A 95 6.39 -5.89 -19.77
C GLY A 95 7.20 -6.80 -20.68
N ASP A 96 8.40 -6.33 -20.99
CA ASP A 96 9.45 -7.07 -21.68
C ASP A 96 10.78 -6.47 -21.20
N VAL A 97 11.49 -7.19 -20.34
CA VAL A 97 12.74 -6.71 -19.74
C VAL A 97 13.82 -6.53 -20.81
N GLY A 98 13.87 -7.42 -21.82
CA GLY A 98 14.83 -7.33 -22.92
C GLY A 98 14.62 -6.10 -23.80
N ALA A 99 13.37 -5.64 -23.91
CA ALA A 99 13.01 -4.40 -24.60
C ALA A 99 13.03 -3.16 -23.68
N GLY A 100 13.42 -3.28 -22.41
CA GLY A 100 13.41 -2.18 -21.44
C GLY A 100 12.01 -1.68 -21.07
N LYS A 101 10.97 -2.49 -21.31
CA LYS A 101 9.57 -2.14 -21.01
C LYS A 101 9.16 -2.78 -19.68
N LEU A 102 9.01 -1.96 -18.66
CA LEU A 102 8.66 -2.41 -17.32
C LEU A 102 7.21 -2.03 -16.97
N PRO A 103 6.41 -2.95 -16.40
CA PRO A 103 5.03 -2.62 -16.04
C PRO A 103 4.95 -1.54 -14.97
N GLU A 104 4.15 -0.50 -15.22
CA GLU A 104 3.90 0.60 -14.30
C GLU A 104 2.47 1.12 -14.43
N MET A 105 1.79 1.31 -13.30
CA MET A 105 0.51 2.02 -13.23
C MET A 105 0.66 3.23 -12.32
N LYS A 106 0.40 4.42 -12.87
CA LYS A 106 0.43 5.69 -12.13
C LYS A 106 -0.86 6.47 -12.33
N GLY A 107 -1.23 7.27 -11.33
CA GLY A 107 -2.27 8.29 -11.47
C GLY A 107 -3.34 8.22 -10.37
N VAL A 108 -4.60 8.34 -10.77
CA VAL A 108 -5.73 8.47 -9.85
C VAL A 108 -6.32 7.10 -9.52
N TRP A 109 -6.34 6.76 -8.23
CA TRP A 109 -6.88 5.51 -7.70
C TRP A 109 -8.00 5.84 -6.71
N THR A 110 -9.18 5.26 -6.90
CA THR A 110 -10.30 5.45 -5.97
C THR A 110 -10.07 4.72 -4.65
N ALA A 111 -10.78 5.13 -3.59
CA ALA A 111 -10.80 4.38 -2.33
C ALA A 111 -11.27 2.93 -2.56
N GLY A 112 -10.73 2.00 -1.78
CA GLY A 112 -11.07 0.58 -1.84
C GLY A 112 -9.87 -0.35 -1.75
N GLN A 113 -10.14 -1.64 -1.87
CA GLN A 113 -9.12 -2.69 -1.86
C GLN A 113 -8.68 -3.02 -3.28
N TYR A 114 -7.36 -3.12 -3.48
CA TYR A 114 -6.74 -3.55 -4.73
C TYR A 114 -5.91 -4.79 -4.47
N LYS A 115 -6.06 -5.80 -5.34
CA LYS A 115 -5.24 -7.00 -5.35
C LYS A 115 -4.21 -6.88 -6.45
N ILE A 116 -2.94 -7.00 -6.09
CA ILE A 116 -1.81 -6.85 -6.99
C ILE A 116 -1.20 -8.23 -7.22
N TYR A 117 -1.11 -8.63 -8.50
CA TYR A 117 -0.49 -9.86 -8.94
C TYR A 117 0.69 -9.54 -9.85
N VAL A 118 1.80 -10.22 -9.60
CA VAL A 118 3.03 -10.14 -10.38
C VAL A 118 3.15 -11.42 -11.18
N GLY A 119 2.82 -11.33 -12.46
CA GLY A 119 2.81 -12.45 -13.38
C GLY A 119 3.98 -12.47 -14.34
N GLU A 120 3.95 -13.45 -15.22
CA GLU A 120 4.88 -13.59 -16.34
C GLU A 120 4.10 -14.13 -17.54
N ALA A 121 4.37 -13.61 -18.74
CA ALA A 121 3.56 -13.90 -19.93
C ALA A 121 3.51 -15.38 -20.30
N GLU A 122 4.61 -16.11 -20.13
CA GLU A 122 4.81 -17.51 -20.50
C GLU A 122 4.91 -18.44 -19.27
N GLY A 123 4.87 -17.87 -18.06
CA GLY A 123 4.89 -18.61 -16.79
C GLY A 123 6.28 -18.91 -16.26
N ALA A 124 7.31 -18.27 -16.80
CA ALA A 124 8.65 -18.33 -16.23
C ALA A 124 8.72 -17.58 -14.88
N GLU A 125 9.68 -17.98 -14.04
CA GLU A 125 9.91 -17.33 -12.74
C GLU A 125 11.20 -16.53 -12.75
N PHE A 126 11.09 -15.22 -12.49
CA PHE A 126 12.23 -14.32 -12.29
C PHE A 126 12.07 -13.56 -10.98
N PRO A 127 13.16 -13.32 -10.23
CA PRO A 127 13.13 -12.38 -9.11
C PRO A 127 12.57 -11.00 -9.53
N PHE A 128 11.71 -10.43 -8.71
CA PHE A 128 11.13 -9.09 -8.89
C PHE A 128 11.23 -8.20 -7.65
N THR A 129 11.15 -6.89 -7.89
CA THR A 129 10.85 -5.85 -6.90
C THR A 129 9.66 -5.03 -7.39
N LEU A 130 8.61 -4.96 -6.57
CA LEU A 130 7.42 -4.15 -6.77
C LEU A 130 7.50 -2.96 -5.82
N THR A 131 7.45 -1.76 -6.37
CA THR A 131 7.51 -0.51 -5.61
C THR A 131 6.16 0.20 -5.66
N ILE A 132 5.65 0.61 -4.49
CA ILE A 132 4.40 1.36 -4.36
C ILE A 132 4.71 2.69 -3.69
N THR A 133 4.35 3.80 -4.33
CA THR A 133 4.57 5.16 -3.81
C THR A 133 3.34 6.04 -3.93
N ASP A 134 3.12 6.89 -2.92
CA ASP A 134 2.11 7.95 -2.91
C ASP A 134 2.75 9.25 -2.42
N LYS A 135 3.55 9.89 -3.28
CA LYS A 135 4.31 11.12 -2.96
C LYS A 135 4.06 12.22 -3.97
#